data_AF-A0A9P8TAC6-F1
#
_entry.id   AF-A0A9P8TAC6-F1
#
_cell.length_a   1.000
_cell.length_b   1.000
_cell.length_c   1.000
_cell.angle_alpha   90.00
_cell.angle_beta   90.00
_cell.angle_gamma   90.00
#
_symmetry.space_group_name_H-M   'P 1'
#
loop_
_entity.id
_entity.type
_entity.pdbx_description
1 polymer ?
#
loop_
_entity_poly.entity_id
_entity_poly.type
_entity_poly.pdbx_seq_one_letter_code
_entity_poly.pdbx_strand_id
1 'polypeptide(L)'
;MEIVIPEGEYEGDLFANHKGHAVFEAVTELCRLGFGFAEILAQSQCEVAFLEGVFQTLKLPVKLRRQTRPFHTSAWVDRLVIDVSESEEEEETEDTHTAVRRKLNSANRTALVLNESIRKLDYQLRAKKAELDRTLKEIEDLENTLETMQTPGTGP
;
A
#
# COMPACT_ATOMS: atom_id res chain seq x y z
N MET A 1 15.95 15.13 14.07
CA MET A 1 15.03 16.18 14.55
C MET A 1 14.27 15.59 15.71
N GLU A 2 14.57 16.00 16.94
CA GLU A 2 13.82 15.58 18.13
C GLU A 2 12.53 16.39 18.21
N ILE A 3 11.40 15.69 18.25
CA ILE A 3 10.09 16.32 18.49
C ILE A 3 10.03 16.56 19.99
N VAL A 4 10.27 17.79 20.41
CA VAL A 4 10.07 18.24 21.78
C VAL A 4 8.56 18.33 22.03
N ILE A 5 8.00 17.38 22.77
CA ILE A 5 6.62 17.45 23.26
C ILE A 5 6.65 18.42 24.45
N PRO A 6 5.92 19.55 24.41
CA PRO A 6 5.88 20.46 25.55
C PRO A 6 5.24 19.74 26.74
N GLU A 7 5.98 19.64 27.84
CA GLU A 7 5.49 19.20 29.14
C GLU A 7 4.54 20.27 29.70
N GLY A 8 3.31 20.29 29.18
CA GLY A 8 2.19 20.95 29.84
C GLY A 8 1.59 19.97 30.84
N GLU A 9 1.72 20.25 32.13
CA GLU A 9 0.97 19.55 33.18
C GLU A 9 -0.54 19.71 32.89
N TYR A 10 -1.13 18.68 32.30
CA TYR A 10 -2.57 18.65 32.04
C TYR A 10 -3.24 18.07 33.29
N GLU A 11 -3.67 18.95 34.21
CA GLU A 11 -4.53 18.56 35.33
C GLU A 11 -5.96 18.31 34.82
N GLY A 12 -6.21 17.12 34.27
CA GLY A 12 -7.54 16.69 33.84
C GLY A 12 -7.52 15.39 33.05
N ASP A 13 -8.64 14.66 33.06
CA ASP A 13 -8.80 13.46 32.23
C ASP A 13 -8.77 13.87 30.75
N LEU A 14 -7.67 13.54 30.08
CA LEU A 14 -7.37 13.85 28.67
C LEU A 14 -8.53 13.49 27.73
N PHE A 15 -9.26 12.42 28.05
CA PHE A 15 -10.37 11.90 27.25
C PHE A 15 -11.70 12.63 27.52
N ALA A 16 -11.88 13.22 28.70
CA ALA A 16 -13.08 13.96 29.06
C ALA A 16 -13.17 15.32 28.33
N ASN A 17 -12.02 15.99 28.13
CA ASN A 17 -11.92 17.31 27.49
C ASN A 17 -11.11 17.28 26.19
N HIS A 18 -11.36 16.27 25.34
CA HIS A 18 -10.58 15.99 24.12
C HIS A 18 -10.76 17.01 22.97
N LYS A 19 -11.69 17.97 23.07
CA LYS A 19 -11.93 18.96 22.00
C LYS A 19 -10.81 20.01 21.97
N GLY A 20 -10.16 20.17 20.81
CA GLY A 20 -9.06 21.12 20.62
C GLY A 20 -7.73 20.66 21.22
N HIS A 21 -7.65 19.41 21.67
CA HIS A 21 -6.41 18.86 22.21
C HIS A 21 -5.50 18.38 21.07
N ALA A 22 -4.23 18.81 21.09
CA ALA A 22 -3.27 18.62 20.00
C ALA A 22 -3.14 17.17 19.53
N VAL A 23 -3.15 16.21 20.46
CA VAL A 23 -3.09 14.77 20.12
C VAL A 23 -4.30 14.32 19.31
N PHE A 24 -5.51 14.76 19.68
CA PHE A 24 -6.74 14.37 18.99
C PHE A 24 -6.84 15.03 17.61
N GLU A 25 -6.39 16.29 17.48
CA GLU A 25 -6.31 16.96 16.19
C GLU A 25 -5.30 16.31 15.26
N ALA A 26 -4.10 15.98 15.77
CA ALA A 26 -3.08 15.28 15.01
C ALA A 26 -3.58 13.92 14.49
N VAL A 27 -4.23 13.12 15.35
CA VAL A 27 -4.81 11.83 14.93
C VAL A 27 -5.93 12.02 13.92
N THR A 28 -6.78 13.03 14.09
CA THR A 28 -7.87 13.34 13.14
C THR A 28 -7.30 13.71 11.76
N GLU A 29 -6.27 14.55 11.71
CA GLU A 29 -5.65 14.97 10.46
C GLU A 29 -4.90 13.83 9.77
N LEU A 30 -4.18 12.99 10.53
CA LEU A 30 -3.53 11.79 9.99
C LEU A 30 -4.56 10.82 9.40
N CYS A 31 -5.71 10.63 10.05
CA CYS A 31 -6.79 9.83 9.50
C CYS A 31 -7.42 10.46 8.25
N ARG A 32 -7.52 11.80 8.17
CA ARG A 32 -7.97 12.52 6.97
C ARG A 32 -7.02 12.32 5.79
N LEU A 33 -5.72 12.21 6.06
CA LEU A 33 -4.67 11.91 5.07
C LEU A 33 -4.62 10.42 4.68
N GLY A 34 -5.42 9.56 5.31
CA GLY A 34 -5.53 8.14 4.99
C GLY A 34 -4.64 7.22 5.83
N PHE A 35 -3.96 7.73 6.85
CA PHE A 35 -3.25 6.89 7.81
C PHE A 35 -4.23 6.24 8.79
N GLY A 36 -4.19 4.92 8.88
CA GLY A 36 -4.96 4.13 9.82
C GLY A 36 -4.23 3.91 11.14
N PHE A 37 -4.89 3.19 12.05
CA PHE A 37 -4.38 2.89 13.38
C PHE A 37 -2.98 2.27 13.36
N ALA A 38 -2.74 1.29 12.49
CA ALA A 38 -1.47 0.59 12.40
C ALA A 38 -0.34 1.49 11.89
N GLU A 39 -0.60 2.35 10.89
CA GLU A 39 0.41 3.27 10.39
C GLU A 39 0.76 4.34 11.43
N ILE A 40 -0.25 4.88 12.12
CA ILE A 40 -0.05 5.89 13.16
C ILE A 40 0.75 5.30 14.33
N LEU A 41 0.37 4.10 14.81
CA LEU A 41 1.07 3.40 15.89
C LEU A 41 2.54 3.14 15.57
N ALA A 42 2.83 2.71 14.33
CA ALA A 42 4.19 2.42 13.89
C ALA A 42 5.07 3.68 13.83
N GLN A 43 4.49 4.84 13.53
CA GLN A 43 5.24 6.10 13.40
C GLN A 43 5.37 6.86 14.73
N SER A 44 4.32 6.86 15.56
CA SER A 44 4.29 7.63 16.80
C SER A 44 5.02 6.94 17.95
N GLN A 45 5.20 5.61 17.89
CA GLN A 45 5.73 4.78 18.98
C GLN A 45 5.00 4.97 20.32
N CYS A 46 3.75 5.45 20.27
CA CYS A 46 2.95 5.59 21.47
C CYS A 46 2.43 4.23 21.95
N GLU A 47 2.01 4.17 23.21
CA GLU A 47 1.42 2.96 23.76
C GLU A 47 0.13 2.59 23.02
N VAL A 48 -0.07 1.28 22.78
CA VAL A 48 -1.21 0.75 22.04
C VAL A 48 -2.52 1.15 22.73
N ALA A 49 -2.61 0.95 24.04
CA ALA A 49 -3.81 1.26 24.82
C ALA A 49 -4.18 2.75 24.76
N PHE A 50 -3.18 3.62 24.73
CA PHE A 50 -3.39 5.07 24.57
C PHE A 50 -4.00 5.41 23.21
N LEU A 51 -3.41 4.90 22.12
CA LEU A 51 -3.92 5.17 20.78
C LEU A 51 -5.31 4.55 20.55
N GLU A 52 -5.57 3.37 21.14
CA GLU A 52 -6.90 2.76 21.13
C GLU A 52 -7.92 3.64 21.83
N GLY A 53 -7.57 4.21 22.99
CA GLY A 53 -8.39 5.19 23.69
C GLY A 53 -8.73 6.38 22.81
N VAL A 54 -7.72 6.95 22.13
CA VAL A 54 -7.93 8.10 21.22
C VAL A 54 -8.87 7.72 20.07
N PHE A 55 -8.66 6.57 19.42
CA PHE A 55 -9.52 6.10 18.34
C PHE A 55 -10.95 5.84 18.81
N GLN A 56 -11.13 5.28 20.01
CA GLN A 56 -12.45 5.05 20.60
C GLN A 56 -13.17 6.38 20.90
N THR A 57 -12.47 7.35 21.50
CA THR A 57 -13.01 8.69 21.78
C THR A 57 -13.42 9.43 20.50
N LEU A 58 -12.62 9.32 19.45
CA LEU A 58 -12.91 9.90 18.13
C LEU A 58 -13.91 9.08 17.29
N LYS A 59 -14.36 7.92 17.79
CA LYS A 59 -15.23 6.96 17.07
C LYS A 59 -14.64 6.51 15.73
N LEU A 60 -13.32 6.38 15.66
CA LEU A 60 -12.58 5.93 14.50
C LEU A 60 -12.39 4.40 14.52
N PRO A 61 -12.35 3.75 13.35
CA PRO A 61 -12.15 2.31 13.28
C PRO A 61 -10.69 1.93 13.58
N VAL A 62 -10.46 1.19 14.67
CA VAL A 62 -9.14 0.62 15.03
C VAL A 62 -8.72 -0.51 14.09
N LYS A 63 -9.69 -1.31 13.64
CA LYS A 63 -9.42 -2.40 12.70
C LYS A 63 -9.30 -1.82 11.30
N LEU A 64 -8.18 -2.10 10.63
CA LEU A 64 -8.04 -1.92 9.19
C LEU A 64 -9.24 -2.61 8.54
N ARG A 65 -10.20 -1.84 7.99
CA ARG A 65 -11.11 -2.40 7.01
C ARG A 65 -10.21 -2.81 5.87
N ARG A 66 -9.88 -4.11 5.77
CA ARG A 66 -9.35 -4.67 4.53
C ARG A 66 -10.35 -4.29 3.45
N GLN A 67 -10.06 -3.22 2.73
CA GLN A 67 -10.75 -2.89 1.49
C GLN A 67 -10.29 -3.96 0.50
N THR A 68 -10.95 -5.12 0.56
CA THR A 68 -10.81 -6.20 -0.42
C THR A 68 -11.47 -5.83 -1.75
N ARG A 69 -12.09 -4.66 -1.83
CA ARG A 69 -12.64 -4.10 -3.05
C ARG A 69 -11.86 -2.83 -3.37
N PRO A 70 -11.37 -2.67 -4.62
CA PRO A 70 -10.82 -1.39 -5.04
C PRO A 70 -11.84 -0.29 -4.73
N PHE A 71 -11.37 0.83 -4.19
CA PHE A 71 -12.17 2.00 -3.80
C PHE A 71 -13.07 2.52 -4.93
N HIS A 72 -12.76 2.12 -6.16
CA HIS A 72 -13.37 2.56 -7.39
C HIS A 72 -13.63 1.38 -8.34
N THR A 73 -14.82 1.35 -8.93
CA THR A 73 -15.05 0.65 -10.19
C THR A 73 -14.51 1.52 -11.32
N SER A 74 -14.14 0.93 -12.47
CA SER A 74 -13.76 1.71 -13.66
C SER A 74 -14.80 2.79 -13.99
N ALA A 75 -16.07 2.46 -13.82
CA ALA A 75 -17.19 3.39 -13.97
C ALA A 75 -17.19 4.59 -12.99
N TRP A 76 -16.60 4.47 -11.80
CA TRP A 76 -16.44 5.58 -10.86
C TRP A 76 -15.31 6.52 -11.29
N VAL A 77 -14.20 5.96 -11.79
CA VAL A 77 -13.08 6.73 -12.38
C VAL A 77 -13.54 7.47 -13.63
N ASP A 78 -14.37 6.83 -14.47
CA ASP A 78 -14.92 7.44 -15.68
C ASP A 78 -15.90 8.60 -15.40
N ARG A 79 -16.43 8.68 -14.16
CA ARG A 79 -17.30 9.77 -13.70
C ARG A 79 -16.55 10.93 -13.04
N LEU A 80 -15.25 10.78 -12.77
CA LEU A 80 -14.36 11.85 -12.28
C LEU A 80 -13.89 12.77 -13.43
N VAL A 81 -14.76 13.00 -14.42
CA VAL A 81 -14.57 14.11 -15.35
C VAL A 81 -14.88 15.37 -14.58
N ILE A 82 -13.83 16.11 -14.23
CA ILE A 82 -13.98 17.47 -13.71
C ILE A 82 -14.53 18.30 -14.89
N ASP A 83 -15.83 18.59 -14.86
CA ASP A 83 -16.39 19.70 -15.63
C ASP A 83 -15.83 20.97 -15.01
N VAL A 84 -14.69 21.41 -15.52
CA VAL A 84 -14.17 22.74 -15.24
C VAL A 84 -15.16 23.68 -15.91
N SER A 85 -16.15 24.12 -15.14
CA SER A 85 -17.10 25.14 -15.59
C SER A 85 -16.28 26.33 -16.04
N GLU A 86 -16.54 26.77 -17.27
CA GLU A 86 -16.03 27.99 -17.88
C GLU A 86 -16.42 29.18 -16.99
N SER A 87 -15.63 29.46 -15.95
CA SER A 87 -15.60 30.79 -15.35
C SER A 87 -14.60 31.58 -16.19
N GLU A 88 -15.16 32.45 -17.03
CA GLU A 88 -14.49 33.54 -17.73
C GLU A 88 -13.35 34.09 -16.89
N GLU A 89 -12.12 33.89 -17.33
CA GLU A 89 -11.13 34.95 -17.52
C GLU A 89 -9.78 34.36 -17.99
N GLU A 90 -9.29 35.02 -19.05
CA GLU A 90 -7.90 35.08 -19.51
C GLU A 90 -7.40 34.01 -20.51
N GLU A 91 -7.39 34.48 -21.76
CA GLU A 91 -6.63 34.00 -22.91
C GLU A 91 -5.20 33.60 -22.51
N GLU A 92 -4.86 32.30 -22.54
CA GLU A 92 -3.49 31.88 -22.88
C GLU A 92 -3.41 30.38 -23.28
N THR A 93 -3.25 30.15 -24.59
CA THR A 93 -2.63 28.96 -25.23
C THR A 93 -3.45 27.65 -25.35
N GLU A 94 -4.44 27.61 -26.26
CA GLU A 94 -5.14 26.37 -26.71
C GLU A 94 -4.21 25.22 -27.18
N ASP A 95 -3.02 25.54 -27.71
CA ASP A 95 -2.12 24.53 -28.29
C ASP A 95 -1.31 23.73 -27.27
N THR A 96 -0.99 24.30 -26.10
CA THR A 96 -0.21 23.61 -25.07
C THR A 96 -1.08 22.60 -24.30
N HIS A 97 -2.33 22.96 -24.01
CA HIS A 97 -3.26 22.14 -23.25
C HIS A 97 -3.67 20.87 -24.02
N THR A 98 -3.89 20.98 -25.33
CA THR A 98 -4.19 19.81 -26.18
C THR A 98 -2.99 18.89 -26.34
N ALA A 99 -1.77 19.42 -26.43
CA ALA A 99 -0.53 18.64 -26.52
C ALA A 99 -0.24 17.88 -25.20
N VAL A 100 -0.42 18.52 -24.05
CA VAL A 100 -0.25 17.88 -22.73
C VAL A 100 -1.27 16.77 -22.54
N ARG A 101 -2.54 16.99 -22.92
CA ARG A 101 -3.60 15.99 -22.83
C ARG A 101 -3.34 14.75 -23.71
N ARG A 102 -2.83 14.94 -24.93
CA ARG A 102 -2.43 13.82 -25.82
C ARG A 102 -1.24 13.04 -25.24
N LYS A 103 -0.23 13.74 -24.71
CA LYS A 103 0.94 13.10 -24.07
C LYS A 103 0.54 12.27 -22.85
N LEU A 104 -0.34 12.79 -22.00
CA LEU A 104 -0.85 12.09 -20.81
C LEU A 104 -1.63 10.82 -21.20
N ASN A 105 -2.54 10.92 -22.18
CA ASN A 105 -3.29 9.77 -22.67
C ASN A 105 -2.40 8.69 -23.31
N SER A 106 -1.34 9.10 -24.00
CA SER A 106 -0.34 8.17 -24.55
C SER A 106 0.46 7.49 -23.44
N ALA A 107 0.91 8.23 -22.43
CA ALA A 107 1.65 7.70 -21.31
C ALA A 107 0.81 6.70 -20.50
N ASN A 108 -0.46 7.01 -20.26
CA ASN A 108 -1.38 6.10 -19.56
C ASN A 108 -1.61 4.80 -20.34
N ARG A 109 -1.75 4.85 -21.67
CA ARG A 109 -1.84 3.64 -22.50
C ARG A 109 -0.56 2.79 -22.40
N THR A 110 0.61 3.42 -22.48
CA THR A 110 1.89 2.71 -22.33
C THR A 110 2.01 2.07 -20.95
N ALA A 111 1.61 2.77 -19.88
CA ALA A 111 1.63 2.25 -18.52
C ALA A 111 0.73 1.02 -18.34
N LEU A 112 -0.45 1.01 -18.96
CA LEU A 112 -1.34 -0.15 -18.94
C LEU A 112 -0.72 -1.36 -19.65
N VAL A 113 -0.13 -1.16 -20.84
CA VAL A 113 0.53 -2.23 -21.60
C VAL A 113 1.75 -2.78 -20.85
N LEU A 114 2.54 -1.90 -20.22
CA LEU A 114 3.68 -2.31 -19.39
C LEU A 114 3.23 -3.12 -18.17
N ASN A 115 2.17 -2.71 -17.49
CA ASN A 115 1.62 -3.46 -16.36
C ASN A 115 1.12 -4.86 -16.78
N GLU A 116 0.48 -4.98 -17.95
CA GLU A 116 0.09 -6.29 -18.47
C GLU A 116 1.31 -7.17 -18.79
N SER A 117 2.36 -6.55 -19.35
CA SER A 117 3.62 -7.23 -19.68
C SER A 117 4.35 -7.71 -18.43
N ILE A 118 4.39 -6.89 -17.38
CA ILE A 118 4.94 -7.26 -16.07
C ILE A 118 4.19 -8.46 -15.49
N ARG A 119 2.85 -8.47 -15.53
CA ARG A 119 2.07 -9.62 -15.07
C ARG A 119 2.36 -10.90 -15.85
N LYS A 120 2.54 -10.79 -17.17
CA LYS A 120 2.92 -11.94 -18.01
C LYS A 120 4.32 -12.46 -17.66
N LEU A 121 5.29 -11.56 -17.47
CA LEU A 121 6.64 -11.92 -17.06
C LEU A 121 6.66 -12.56 -15.67
N ASP A 122 5.91 -12.03 -14.70
CA ASP A 122 5.78 -12.62 -13.37
C ASP A 122 5.21 -14.05 -13.41
N TYR A 123 4.21 -14.28 -14.26
CA TYR A 123 3.65 -15.62 -14.46
C TYR A 123 4.69 -16.58 -15.07
N GLN A 124 5.41 -16.13 -16.10
CA GLN A 124 6.47 -16.92 -16.73
C GLN A 124 7.61 -17.22 -15.74
N LEU A 125 8.01 -16.25 -14.93
CA LEU A 125 9.05 -16.40 -13.91
C LEU A 125 8.65 -17.47 -12.88
N ARG A 126 7.40 -17.44 -12.41
CA ARG A 126 6.88 -18.45 -11.48
C ARG A 126 6.83 -19.85 -12.11
N ALA A 127 6.39 -19.94 -13.37
CA ALA A 127 6.37 -21.21 -14.09
C ALA A 127 7.79 -21.78 -14.26
N LYS A 128 8.76 -20.94 -14.66
CA LYS A 128 10.16 -21.34 -14.83
C LYS A 128 10.83 -21.71 -13.51
N LYS A 129 10.52 -20.99 -12.42
CA LYS A 129 10.98 -21.37 -11.08
C LYS A 129 10.46 -22.75 -10.68
N ALA A 130 9.17 -23.01 -10.89
CA ALA A 130 8.58 -24.31 -10.57
C ALA A 130 9.14 -25.45 -11.42
N GLU A 131 9.52 -25.18 -12.68
CA GLU A 131 10.23 -26.13 -13.55
C GLU A 131 11.64 -26.42 -13.01
N LEU A 132 12.38 -25.37 -12.65
CA LEU A 132 13.72 -25.50 -12.05
C LEU A 132 13.70 -26.31 -10.75
N ASP A 133 12.76 -26.01 -9.84
CA ASP A 133 12.62 -26.72 -8.57
C ASP A 133 12.35 -28.23 -8.78
N ARG A 134 11.60 -28.60 -9.82
CA ARG A 134 11.40 -30.03 -10.18
C ARG A 134 12.67 -30.67 -10.70
N THR A 135 13.39 -29.99 -11.60
CA THR A 135 14.64 -30.53 -12.16
C THR A 135 15.71 -30.70 -11.10
N LEU A 136 15.80 -29.78 -10.12
CA LEU A 136 16.73 -29.92 -8.99
C LEU A 136 16.39 -31.13 -8.13
N LYS A 137 15.10 -31.36 -7.86
CA LYS A 137 14.66 -32.55 -7.13
C LYS A 137 14.97 -33.84 -7.88
N GLU A 138 14.76 -33.87 -9.20
CA GLU A 138 15.09 -35.03 -10.03
C GLU A 138 16.61 -35.33 -10.01
N ILE A 139 17.45 -34.31 -10.02
CA ILE A 139 18.90 -34.45 -9.86
C ILE A 139 19.22 -35.05 -8.49
N GLU A 140 18.64 -34.51 -7.41
CA GLU A 140 18.85 -35.02 -6.04
C GLU A 140 18.43 -36.50 -5.92
N ASP A 141 17.28 -36.87 -6.47
CA ASP A 141 16.79 -38.26 -6.48
C ASP A 141 17.74 -39.18 -7.28
N LEU A 142 18.29 -38.71 -8.40
CA LEU A 142 19.27 -39.45 -9.20
C LEU A 142 20.63 -39.59 -8.50
N GLU A 143 21.11 -38.55 -7.82
CA GLU A 143 22.33 -38.57 -7.01
C GLU A 143 22.20 -39.59 -5.87
N ASN A 144 21.08 -39.57 -5.13
CA ASN A 144 20.77 -40.55 -4.10
C ASN A 144 20.74 -41.98 -4.66
N THR A 145 20.13 -42.17 -5.84
CA THR A 145 20.08 -43.48 -6.51
C THR A 145 21.49 -43.96 -6.89
N LEU A 146 22.32 -43.09 -7.43
CA LEU A 146 23.72 -43.38 -7.75
C LEU A 146 24.52 -43.76 -6.50
N GLU A 147 24.35 -43.06 -5.38
CA GLU A 147 25.01 -43.39 -4.10
C GLU A 147 24.61 -44.78 -3.57
N THR A 148 23.34 -45.18 -3.73
CA THR A 148 22.90 -46.52 -3.32
C THR A 148 23.45 -47.64 -4.22
N MET A 149 23.69 -47.36 -5.50
CA MET A 149 24.39 -48.29 -6.42
C MET A 149 25.92 -48.27 -6.22
N GLN A 150 26.43 -47.11 -5.81
CA GLN A 150 27.67 -46.80 -5.09
C GLN A 150 28.25 -47.85 -4.17
N THR A 151 27.48 -48.16 -3.13
CA THR A 151 27.89 -49.00 -2.03
C THR A 151 27.91 -50.45 -2.50
N PRO A 152 29.09 -51.04 -2.78
CA PRO A 152 29.17 -52.45 -3.10
C PRO A 152 28.79 -53.20 -1.84
N GLY A 153 27.96 -54.23 -1.97
CA GLY A 153 27.57 -55.07 -0.85
C GLY A 153 28.77 -55.45 0.01
N THR A 154 28.78 -54.98 1.25
CA THR A 154 29.28 -55.74 2.38
C THR A 154 28.38 -56.98 2.48
N GLY A 155 28.72 -57.97 1.66
CA GLY A 155 28.21 -59.33 1.79
C GLY A 155 28.66 -59.93 3.15
N PRO A 156 27.93 -60.95 3.62
CA PRO A 156 28.08 -61.56 4.94
C PRO A 156 29.48 -62.16 5.20
#